data_AF-A0A419FF43-F1
#
_entry.id   AF-A0A419FF43-F1
#
_cell.length_a   1.000
_cell.length_b   1.000
_cell.length_c   1.000
_cell.angle_alpha   90.00
_cell.angle_beta   90.00
_cell.angle_gamma   90.00
#
_symmetry.space_group_name_H-M   'P 1'
#
loop_
_entity.id
_entity.type
_entity.pdbx_description
1 polymer ?
#
loop_
_entity_poly.entity_id
_entity_poly.type
_entity_poly.pdbx_seq_one_letter_code
_entity_poly.pdbx_strand_id
1 'polypeptide(L)'
;MADEHPPISDDEELRQSIRREIEERDRQRHEQNEKRESVRSANAEAEKRRRIYQEELRRYYQDKPGYREVIRDDGEVDWVPEAEVRHNAALFDEVLEDPDVARKKMRYVLLASAGVLAILAAVIFAFLSEGSGNIQVITNVPGAQIIIDGQPRDLLTDAVIEEEPAGEHYVTVALEGYRIQGQPVRRVDLKGGKTEVLHFNLAPAPADSIVGR
;
A
#
# COMPACT_ATOMS: atom_id res chain seq x y z
N MET A 1 10.32 -64.38 1.33
CA MET A 1 10.55 -63.25 2.25
C MET A 1 11.61 -62.40 1.60
N ALA A 2 11.19 -61.26 1.06
CA ALA A 2 12.01 -60.36 0.28
C ALA A 2 12.99 -59.62 1.17
N ASP A 3 14.26 -59.59 0.78
CA ASP A 3 15.27 -58.73 1.36
C ASP A 3 15.74 -57.78 0.25
N GLU A 4 14.96 -56.72 0.03
CA GLU A 4 15.30 -55.63 -0.88
C GLU A 4 16.14 -54.61 -0.10
N HIS A 5 17.46 -54.70 -0.20
CA HIS A 5 18.35 -53.60 0.17
C HIS A 5 18.26 -52.47 -0.89
N PRO A 6 18.08 -51.20 -0.51
CA PRO A 6 17.96 -50.08 -1.45
C PRO A 6 19.32 -49.72 -2.09
N PRO A 7 19.34 -49.00 -3.24
CA PRO A 7 20.49 -48.92 -4.13
C PRO A 7 21.57 -47.97 -3.58
N ILE A 8 22.78 -48.48 -3.37
CA ILE A 8 23.96 -47.75 -2.88
C ILE A 8 24.52 -46.74 -3.91
N SER A 9 24.04 -46.75 -5.17
CA SER A 9 24.57 -45.93 -6.28
C SER A 9 24.17 -44.46 -6.21
N ASP A 10 22.90 -44.18 -5.90
CA ASP A 10 22.31 -42.84 -6.03
C ASP A 10 22.86 -41.87 -4.97
N ASP A 11 23.17 -42.39 -3.78
CA ASP A 11 23.73 -41.61 -2.66
C ASP A 11 25.18 -41.18 -2.90
N GLU A 12 25.99 -41.98 -3.60
CA GLU A 12 27.39 -41.67 -3.89
C GLU A 12 27.50 -40.63 -5.01
N GLU A 13 26.66 -40.77 -6.05
CA GLU A 13 26.55 -39.75 -7.11
C GLU A 13 26.09 -38.40 -6.54
N LEU A 14 25.14 -38.41 -5.59
CA LEU A 14 24.68 -37.22 -4.89
C LEU A 14 25.80 -36.58 -4.04
N ARG A 15 26.59 -37.38 -3.31
CA ARG A 15 27.74 -36.85 -2.55
C ARG A 15 28.80 -36.22 -3.45
N GLN A 16 29.06 -36.82 -4.61
CA GLN A 16 30.02 -36.30 -5.58
C GLN A 16 29.52 -35.01 -6.24
N SER A 17 28.24 -34.92 -6.59
CA SER A 17 27.66 -33.69 -7.14
C SER A 17 27.68 -32.55 -6.12
N ILE A 18 27.31 -32.81 -4.86
CA ILE A 18 27.40 -31.84 -3.77
C ILE A 18 28.85 -31.38 -3.54
N ARG A 19 29.83 -32.29 -3.57
CA ARG A 19 31.24 -31.91 -3.40
C ARG A 19 31.71 -30.98 -4.52
N ARG A 20 31.38 -31.29 -5.78
CA ARG A 20 31.70 -30.42 -6.93
C ARG A 20 31.03 -29.06 -6.80
N GLU A 21 29.76 -29.01 -6.39
CA GLU A 21 29.04 -27.76 -6.16
C GLU A 21 29.72 -26.90 -5.09
N ILE A 22 30.14 -27.51 -3.97
CA ILE A 22 30.86 -26.80 -2.90
C ILE A 22 32.20 -26.26 -3.41
N GLU A 23 32.98 -27.07 -4.13
CA GLU A 23 34.29 -26.67 -4.68
C GLU A 23 34.16 -25.54 -5.71
N GLU A 24 33.16 -25.60 -6.59
CA GLU A 24 32.88 -24.54 -7.57
C GLU A 24 32.43 -23.25 -6.88
N ARG A 25 31.55 -23.35 -5.88
CA ARG A 25 31.08 -22.20 -5.10
C ARG A 25 32.22 -21.53 -4.33
N ASP A 26 33.13 -22.31 -3.75
CA ASP A 26 34.27 -21.78 -3.00
C ASP A 26 35.26 -21.07 -3.93
N ARG A 27 35.53 -21.66 -5.11
CA ARG A 27 36.34 -21.02 -6.16
C ARG A 27 35.72 -19.69 -6.61
N GLN A 28 34.42 -19.68 -6.90
CA GLN A 28 33.71 -18.45 -7.29
C GLN A 28 33.77 -17.40 -6.19
N ARG A 29 33.62 -17.80 -4.92
CA ARG A 29 33.73 -16.88 -3.78
C ARG A 29 35.13 -16.30 -3.65
N HIS A 30 36.17 -17.11 -3.82
CA HIS A 30 37.56 -16.64 -3.83
C HIS A 30 37.83 -15.64 -4.95
N GLU A 31 37.46 -15.97 -6.18
CA GLU A 31 37.61 -15.06 -7.33
C GLU A 31 36.81 -13.76 -7.14
N GLN A 32 35.59 -13.84 -6.60
CA GLN A 32 34.79 -12.66 -6.28
C GLN A 32 35.43 -11.81 -5.18
N ASN A 33 35.97 -12.43 -4.13
CA ASN A 33 36.65 -11.71 -3.06
C ASN A 33 37.90 -11.00 -3.58
N GLU A 34 38.73 -11.67 -4.37
CA GLU A 34 39.92 -11.08 -5.00
C GLU A 34 39.55 -9.90 -5.92
N LYS A 35 38.50 -10.05 -6.73
CA LYS A 35 37.97 -8.95 -7.55
C LYS A 35 37.46 -7.79 -6.70
N ARG A 36 36.77 -8.06 -5.60
CA ARG A 36 36.28 -7.00 -4.68
C ARG A 36 37.43 -6.29 -3.97
N GLU A 37 38.46 -7.01 -3.57
CA GLU A 37 39.66 -6.45 -2.95
C GLU A 37 40.49 -5.62 -3.94
N SER A 38 40.64 -6.08 -5.18
CA SER A 38 41.33 -5.31 -6.22
C SER A 38 40.58 -4.01 -6.56
N VAL A 39 39.25 -4.07 -6.67
CA VAL A 39 38.42 -2.86 -6.85
C VAL A 39 38.52 -1.95 -5.62
N ARG A 40 38.47 -2.49 -4.40
CA ARG A 40 38.56 -1.70 -3.17
C ARG A 40 39.92 -1.01 -3.05
N SER A 41 41.01 -1.71 -3.33
CA SER A 41 42.35 -1.15 -3.28
C SER A 41 42.58 -0.11 -4.37
N ALA A 42 42.10 -0.34 -5.59
CA ALA A 42 42.11 0.64 -6.67
C ALA A 42 41.30 1.90 -6.30
N ASN A 43 40.11 1.73 -5.73
CA ASN A 43 39.29 2.86 -5.26
C ASN A 43 39.98 3.63 -4.13
N ALA A 44 40.58 2.93 -3.15
CA ALA A 44 41.32 3.57 -2.06
C ALA A 44 42.54 4.35 -2.57
N GLU A 45 43.24 3.83 -3.58
CA GLU A 45 44.35 4.53 -4.21
C GLU A 45 43.86 5.77 -4.99
N ALA A 46 42.76 5.64 -5.74
CA ALA A 46 42.15 6.75 -6.47
C ALA A 46 41.69 7.86 -5.51
N GLU A 47 41.05 7.52 -4.39
CA GLU A 47 40.65 8.47 -3.34
C GLU A 47 41.87 9.17 -2.72
N LYS A 48 42.93 8.42 -2.42
CA LYS A 48 44.18 9.00 -1.90
C LYS A 48 44.80 9.98 -2.90
N ARG A 49 44.89 9.61 -4.18
CA ARG A 49 45.40 10.48 -5.25
C ARG A 49 44.55 11.74 -5.40
N ARG A 50 43.22 11.60 -5.39
CA ARG A 50 42.27 12.73 -5.46
C ARG A 50 42.44 13.68 -4.28
N ARG A 51 42.55 13.16 -3.06
CA ARG A 51 42.78 13.97 -1.84
C ARG A 51 44.07 14.77 -1.94
N ILE A 52 45.17 14.11 -2.34
CA ILE A 52 46.47 14.78 -2.50
C ILE A 52 46.38 15.86 -3.58
N TYR A 53 45.76 15.54 -4.72
CA TYR A 53 45.57 16.50 -5.82
C TYR A 53 44.79 17.74 -5.36
N GLN A 54 43.69 17.55 -4.62
CA GLN A 54 42.89 18.64 -4.07
C GLN A 54 43.66 19.48 -3.05
N GLU A 55 44.46 18.84 -2.19
CA GLU A 55 45.32 19.55 -1.24
C GLU A 55 46.38 20.40 -1.96
N GLU A 56 47.02 19.85 -2.99
CA GLU A 56 48.01 20.58 -3.80
C GLU A 56 47.39 21.70 -4.64
N LEU A 57 46.19 21.48 -5.22
CA LEU A 57 45.42 22.54 -5.87
C LEU A 57 45.14 23.70 -4.92
N ARG A 58 44.63 23.38 -3.72
CA ARG A 58 44.39 24.40 -2.68
C ARG A 58 45.66 25.16 -2.37
N ARG A 59 46.79 24.48 -2.12
CA ARG A 59 48.09 25.14 -1.87
C ARG A 59 48.53 26.04 -3.02
N TYR A 60 48.33 25.61 -4.26
CA TYR A 60 48.76 26.36 -5.44
C TYR A 60 47.91 27.62 -5.70
N TYR A 61 46.60 27.56 -5.44
CA TYR A 61 45.68 28.67 -5.69
C TYR A 61 45.45 29.56 -4.47
N GLN A 62 45.75 29.11 -3.25
CA GLN A 62 45.54 29.85 -2.00
C GLN A 62 46.15 31.25 -2.01
N ASP A 63 47.35 31.40 -2.58
CA ASP A 63 48.07 32.68 -2.61
C ASP A 63 47.94 33.42 -3.96
N LYS A 64 47.15 32.88 -4.91
CA LYS A 64 47.00 33.49 -6.24
C LYS A 64 45.81 34.46 -6.27
N PRO A 65 46.04 35.75 -6.57
CA PRO A 65 44.94 36.68 -6.73
C PRO A 65 44.11 36.34 -7.97
N GLY A 66 42.79 36.54 -7.88
CA GLY A 66 41.87 36.41 -9.02
C GLY A 66 41.28 35.02 -9.24
N TYR A 67 41.44 34.09 -8.30
CA TYR A 67 40.72 32.80 -8.27
C TYR A 67 39.82 32.72 -7.03
N ARG A 68 38.70 32.01 -7.15
CA ARG A 68 37.77 31.76 -6.05
C ARG A 68 37.50 30.27 -5.92
N GLU A 69 37.47 29.79 -4.67
CA GLU A 69 37.06 28.44 -4.32
C GLU A 69 35.55 28.29 -4.53
N VAL A 70 35.14 27.31 -5.33
CA VAL A 70 33.73 26.98 -5.61
C VAL A 70 33.51 25.49 -5.36
N ILE A 71 32.40 25.14 -4.71
CA ILE A 71 32.00 23.76 -4.48
C ILE A 71 31.01 23.37 -5.58
N ARG A 72 31.33 22.31 -6.34
CA ARG A 72 30.46 21.74 -7.37
C ARG A 72 29.36 20.88 -6.72
N ASP A 73 28.32 20.57 -7.47
CA ASP A 73 27.19 19.71 -7.06
C ASP A 73 27.59 18.32 -6.54
N ASP A 74 28.74 17.79 -6.97
CA ASP A 74 29.30 16.52 -6.50
C ASP A 74 30.08 16.65 -5.18
N GLY A 75 30.12 17.85 -4.61
CA GLY A 75 30.85 18.20 -3.39
C GLY A 75 32.35 18.40 -3.60
N GLU A 76 32.85 18.35 -4.84
CA GLU A 76 34.25 18.60 -5.14
C GLU A 76 34.56 20.11 -5.17
N VAL A 77 35.75 20.46 -4.70
CA VAL A 77 36.25 21.84 -4.73
C VAL A 77 36.93 22.10 -6.07
N ASP A 78 36.58 23.21 -6.69
CA ASP A 78 37.17 23.71 -7.93
C ASP A 78 37.63 25.17 -7.75
N TRP A 79 38.64 25.59 -8.50
CA TRP A 79 39.19 26.95 -8.44
C TRP A 79 38.91 27.68 -9.74
N VAL A 80 37.93 28.57 -9.68
CA VAL A 80 37.41 29.27 -10.88
C VAL A 80 37.94 30.71 -10.91
N PRO A 81 38.34 31.25 -12.07
CA PRO A 81 38.71 32.66 -12.20
C PRO A 81 37.58 33.59 -11.73
N GLU A 82 37.92 34.65 -11.01
CA GLU A 82 36.92 35.56 -10.43
C GLU A 82 36.09 36.27 -11.51
N ALA A 83 36.67 36.53 -12.69
CA ALA A 83 35.94 37.09 -13.83
C ALA A 83 34.84 36.15 -14.34
N GLU A 84 35.10 34.84 -14.36
CA GLU A 84 34.13 33.82 -14.76
C GLU A 84 33.03 33.65 -13.71
N VAL A 85 33.40 33.65 -12.42
CA VAL A 85 32.42 33.64 -11.32
C VAL A 85 31.46 34.84 -11.43
N ARG A 86 31.99 36.04 -11.71
CA ARG A 86 31.17 37.25 -11.87
C ARG A 86 30.26 37.17 -13.10
N HIS A 87 30.77 36.66 -14.21
CA HIS A 87 29.98 36.47 -15.43
C HIS A 87 28.83 35.48 -15.20
N ASN A 88 29.13 34.34 -14.58
CA ASN A 88 28.13 33.31 -14.27
C ASN A 88 27.11 33.84 -13.25
N ALA A 89 27.54 34.54 -12.20
CA ALA A 89 26.63 35.14 -11.22
C ALA A 89 25.65 36.13 -11.86
N ALA A 90 26.10 36.94 -12.82
CA ALA A 90 25.23 37.87 -13.55
C ALA A 90 24.15 37.15 -14.37
N LEU A 91 24.45 35.97 -14.93
CA LEU A 91 23.46 35.14 -15.63
C LEU A 91 22.40 34.58 -14.68
N PHE A 92 22.78 34.25 -13.43
CA PHE A 92 21.85 33.71 -12.45
C PHE A 92 20.96 34.80 -11.80
N ASP A 93 21.49 35.99 -11.54
CA ASP A 93 20.70 37.12 -11.01
C ASP A 93 19.55 37.53 -11.94
N GLU A 94 19.69 37.36 -13.26
CA GLU A 94 18.63 37.65 -14.24
C GLU A 94 17.48 36.62 -14.20
N VAL A 95 17.73 35.40 -13.72
CA VAL A 95 16.78 34.28 -13.71
C VAL A 95 16.15 34.05 -12.33
N LEU A 96 16.78 34.52 -11.26
CA LEU A 96 16.29 34.33 -9.89
C LEU A 96 15.06 35.20 -9.63
N GLU A 97 13.90 34.57 -9.69
CA GLU A 97 12.63 35.15 -9.27
C GLU A 97 12.73 35.59 -7.80
N ASP A 98 12.43 36.86 -7.50
CA ASP A 98 12.56 37.47 -6.18
C ASP A 98 12.06 36.51 -5.07
N PRO A 99 12.87 36.20 -4.04
CA PRO A 99 12.52 35.25 -2.99
C PRO A 99 11.19 35.58 -2.30
N ASP A 100 10.78 36.86 -2.24
CA ASP A 100 9.47 37.26 -1.72
C ASP A 100 8.32 36.88 -2.66
N VAL A 101 8.53 36.97 -3.97
CA VAL A 101 7.56 36.54 -4.99
C VAL A 101 7.43 35.02 -4.99
N ALA A 102 8.54 34.29 -4.92
CA ALA A 102 8.55 32.82 -4.82
C ALA A 102 7.81 32.34 -3.56
N ARG A 103 8.07 32.94 -2.40
CA ARG A 103 7.34 32.66 -1.15
C ARG A 103 5.85 32.94 -1.27
N LYS A 104 5.47 34.05 -1.91
CA LYS A 104 4.05 34.41 -2.11
C LYS A 104 3.33 33.43 -3.03
N LYS A 105 3.96 33.04 -4.15
CA LYS A 105 3.43 32.00 -5.07
C LYS A 105 3.27 30.66 -4.36
N MET A 106 4.29 30.23 -3.60
CA MET A 106 4.24 28.98 -2.83
C MET A 106 3.07 28.98 -1.84
N ARG A 107 2.85 30.10 -1.13
CA ARG A 107 1.69 30.24 -0.22
C ARG A 107 0.35 30.08 -0.96
N TYR A 108 0.20 30.65 -2.14
CA TYR A 108 -1.03 30.47 -2.93
C TYR A 108 -1.22 29.02 -3.40
N VAL A 109 -0.15 28.34 -3.81
CA VAL A 109 -0.20 26.91 -4.19
C VAL A 109 -0.58 26.03 -2.99
N LEU A 110 -0.02 26.30 -1.81
CA LEU A 110 -0.38 25.59 -0.58
C LEU A 110 -1.84 25.85 -0.16
N LEU A 111 -2.32 27.09 -0.27
CA LEU A 111 -3.73 27.41 0.03
C LEU A 111 -4.69 26.76 -0.97
N ALA A 112 -4.36 26.77 -2.26
CA ALA A 112 -5.17 26.13 -3.29
C ALA A 112 -5.24 24.60 -3.09
N SER A 113 -4.10 23.96 -2.83
CA SER A 113 -4.05 22.51 -2.56
C SER A 113 -4.79 22.13 -1.28
N ALA A 114 -4.66 22.90 -0.20
CA ALA A 114 -5.42 22.70 1.03
C ALA A 114 -6.94 22.82 0.78
N GLY A 115 -7.37 23.78 -0.04
CA GLY A 115 -8.76 23.93 -0.44
C GLY A 115 -9.29 22.71 -1.21
N VAL A 116 -8.52 22.18 -2.17
CA VAL A 116 -8.88 20.96 -2.92
C VAL A 116 -8.96 19.75 -2.00
N LEU A 117 -8.01 19.59 -1.07
CA LEU A 117 -8.04 18.51 -0.08
C LEU A 117 -9.25 18.60 0.85
N ALA A 118 -9.62 19.81 1.29
CA ALA A 118 -10.80 20.00 2.13
C ALA A 118 -12.10 19.65 1.39
N ILE A 119 -12.21 20.01 0.10
CA ILE A 119 -13.37 19.64 -0.73
C ILE A 119 -13.40 18.13 -0.93
N LEU A 120 -12.26 17.49 -1.24
CA LEU A 120 -12.17 16.05 -1.38
C LEU A 120 -12.59 15.32 -0.09
N ALA A 121 -12.08 15.79 1.06
CA ALA A 121 -12.43 15.25 2.36
C ALA A 121 -13.92 15.41 2.66
N ALA A 122 -14.52 16.56 2.33
CA ALA A 122 -15.96 16.79 2.50
C ALA A 122 -16.80 15.85 1.62
N VAL A 123 -16.37 15.59 0.38
CA VAL A 123 -17.04 14.64 -0.52
C VAL A 123 -16.93 13.21 0.02
N ILE A 124 -15.74 12.77 0.42
CA ILE A 124 -15.53 11.44 1.03
C ILE A 124 -16.38 11.30 2.29
N PHE A 125 -16.37 12.32 3.16
CA PHE A 125 -17.18 12.33 4.38
C PHE A 125 -18.67 12.21 4.07
N ALA A 126 -19.18 12.94 3.08
CA ALA A 126 -20.58 12.84 2.66
C ALA A 126 -20.97 11.41 2.24
N PHE A 127 -20.14 10.75 1.42
CA PHE A 127 -20.35 9.35 1.02
C PHE A 127 -20.24 8.34 2.18
N LEU A 128 -19.37 8.61 3.16
CA LEU A 128 -19.23 7.75 4.35
C LEU A 128 -20.30 8.03 5.42
N SER A 129 -21.04 9.15 5.30
CA SER A 129 -22.00 9.61 6.30
C SER A 129 -23.45 9.16 6.07
N GLU A 130 -23.71 8.29 5.09
CA GLU A 130 -24.93 7.48 5.02
C GLU A 130 -24.92 6.51 6.22
N GLY A 131 -25.21 7.03 7.42
CA GLY A 131 -25.06 6.32 8.70
C GLY A 131 -25.90 5.06 8.81
N SER A 132 -25.61 4.18 9.76
CA SER A 132 -26.30 2.89 9.89
C SER A 132 -27.65 2.98 10.62
N GLY A 133 -28.61 2.14 10.24
CA GLY A 133 -29.91 1.93 10.89
C GLY A 133 -30.06 0.51 11.44
N ASN A 134 -31.19 0.23 12.08
CA ASN A 134 -31.50 -1.08 12.65
C ASN A 134 -32.75 -1.66 11.98
N ILE A 135 -32.82 -2.98 11.85
CA ILE A 135 -34.00 -3.70 11.37
C ILE A 135 -34.47 -4.68 12.44
N GLN A 136 -35.68 -4.51 12.94
CA GLN A 136 -36.32 -5.49 13.81
C GLN A 136 -37.22 -6.41 12.96
N VAL A 137 -36.96 -7.71 12.97
CA VAL A 137 -37.75 -8.70 12.22
C VAL A 137 -38.52 -9.57 13.21
N ILE A 138 -39.85 -9.56 13.06
CA ILE A 138 -40.80 -10.25 13.92
C ILE A 138 -41.63 -11.23 13.09
N THR A 139 -41.80 -12.45 13.58
CA THR A 139 -42.67 -13.46 12.96
C THR A 139 -43.73 -13.97 13.93
N ASN A 140 -44.86 -14.46 13.41
CA ASN A 140 -45.87 -15.13 14.21
C ASN A 140 -45.45 -16.52 14.73
N VAL A 141 -44.41 -17.11 14.13
CA VAL A 141 -43.76 -18.36 14.58
C VAL A 141 -42.27 -18.07 14.76
N PRO A 142 -41.70 -18.26 15.95
CA PRO A 142 -40.28 -17.99 16.20
C PRO A 142 -39.38 -19.00 15.48
N GLY A 143 -38.11 -18.64 15.29
CA GLY A 143 -37.09 -19.54 14.74
C GLY A 143 -36.93 -19.48 13.22
N ALA A 144 -37.57 -18.52 12.53
CA ALA A 144 -37.35 -18.34 11.10
C ALA A 144 -35.99 -17.67 10.83
N GLN A 145 -35.28 -18.19 9.83
CA GLN A 145 -34.01 -17.70 9.31
C GLN A 145 -34.22 -16.33 8.63
N ILE A 146 -33.50 -15.30 9.08
CA ILE A 146 -33.56 -13.97 8.47
C ILE A 146 -32.58 -13.91 7.30
N ILE A 147 -33.03 -13.35 6.18
CA ILE A 147 -32.23 -13.17 4.96
C ILE A 147 -32.36 -11.70 4.53
N ILE A 148 -31.24 -11.00 4.38
CA ILE A 148 -31.19 -9.60 3.95
C ILE A 148 -30.33 -9.53 2.69
N ASP A 149 -30.86 -8.94 1.62
CA ASP A 149 -30.22 -8.79 0.31
C ASP A 149 -29.69 -10.12 -0.26
N GLY A 150 -30.41 -11.20 0.04
CA GLY A 150 -30.06 -12.56 -0.38
C GLY A 150 -29.00 -13.26 0.48
N GLN A 151 -28.47 -12.60 1.52
CA GLN A 151 -27.52 -13.18 2.48
C GLN A 151 -28.25 -13.63 3.75
N PRO A 152 -28.19 -14.93 4.13
CA PRO A 152 -28.71 -15.39 5.40
C PRO A 152 -27.88 -14.80 6.55
N ARG A 153 -28.56 -14.38 7.61
CA ARG A 153 -27.92 -13.86 8.83
C ARG A 153 -27.77 -14.98 9.86
N ASP A 154 -26.80 -14.90 10.77
CA ASP A 154 -26.69 -15.89 11.85
C ASP A 154 -27.75 -15.72 12.97
N LEU A 155 -28.82 -14.97 12.69
CA LEU A 155 -29.90 -14.62 13.62
C LEU A 155 -31.21 -15.25 13.16
N LEU A 156 -31.95 -15.82 14.12
CA LEU A 156 -33.31 -16.32 13.93
C LEU A 156 -34.31 -15.36 14.58
N THR A 157 -35.50 -15.26 14.00
CA THR A 157 -36.61 -14.44 14.53
C THR A 157 -37.11 -14.92 15.89
N ASP A 158 -37.53 -14.05 16.81
CA ASP A 158 -37.58 -12.58 16.73
C ASP A 158 -36.21 -11.94 17.07
N ALA A 159 -35.67 -11.12 16.17
CA ALA A 159 -34.35 -10.51 16.35
C ALA A 159 -34.26 -9.07 15.81
N VAL A 160 -33.30 -8.32 16.36
CA VAL A 160 -32.91 -6.98 15.88
C VAL A 160 -31.54 -7.10 15.21
N ILE A 161 -31.44 -6.66 13.97
CA ILE A 161 -30.18 -6.44 13.26
C ILE A 161 -29.78 -5.00 13.51
N GLU A 162 -28.64 -4.81 14.17
CA GLU A 162 -28.08 -3.49 14.49
C GLU A 162 -27.03 -3.08 13.46
N GLU A 163 -26.86 -1.77 13.29
CA GLU A 163 -25.81 -1.16 12.46
C GLU A 163 -25.80 -1.57 10.98
N GLU A 164 -26.97 -1.88 10.41
CA GLU A 164 -27.09 -2.12 8.98
C GLU A 164 -26.88 -0.80 8.20
N PRO A 165 -26.14 -0.79 7.07
CA PRO A 165 -25.91 0.42 6.28
C PRO A 165 -27.21 1.18 5.97
N ALA A 166 -27.20 2.52 5.91
CA ALA A 166 -28.33 3.21 5.32
C ALA A 166 -28.45 2.88 3.84
N GLY A 167 -29.68 2.85 3.33
CA GLY A 167 -29.98 2.52 1.95
C GLY A 167 -31.13 1.53 1.81
N GLU A 168 -31.37 1.12 0.57
CA GLU A 168 -32.42 0.16 0.24
C GLU A 168 -31.96 -1.28 0.55
N HIS A 169 -32.72 -1.96 1.41
CA HIS A 169 -32.55 -3.36 1.77
C HIS A 169 -33.79 -4.18 1.43
N TYR A 170 -33.55 -5.43 1.03
CA TYR A 170 -34.58 -6.43 0.76
C TYR A 170 -34.54 -7.53 1.82
N VAL A 171 -35.55 -7.55 2.67
CA VAL A 171 -35.64 -8.49 3.80
C VAL A 171 -36.65 -9.59 3.49
N THR A 172 -36.28 -10.83 3.79
CA THR A 172 -37.16 -12.01 3.74
C THR A 172 -36.83 -12.96 4.89
N VAL A 173 -37.71 -13.93 5.14
CA VAL A 173 -37.56 -14.94 6.19
C VAL A 173 -37.84 -16.33 5.64
N ALA A 174 -37.13 -17.35 6.12
CA ALA A 174 -37.33 -18.73 5.72
C ALA A 174 -37.48 -19.63 6.96
N LEU A 175 -38.48 -20.51 6.95
CA LEU A 175 -38.67 -21.50 8.00
C LEU A 175 -39.13 -22.81 7.36
N GLU A 176 -38.48 -23.92 7.71
CA GLU A 176 -38.79 -25.23 7.14
C GLU A 176 -40.23 -25.65 7.45
N GLY A 177 -40.96 -26.11 6.43
CA GLY A 177 -42.37 -26.49 6.57
C GLY A 177 -43.35 -25.31 6.62
N TYR A 178 -42.88 -24.08 6.46
CA TYR A 178 -43.71 -22.87 6.44
C TYR A 178 -43.51 -22.06 5.15
N ARG A 179 -44.55 -21.31 4.78
CA ARG A 179 -44.52 -20.32 3.69
C ARG A 179 -44.95 -18.96 4.20
N ILE A 180 -44.37 -17.89 3.66
CA ILE A 180 -44.78 -16.52 3.96
C ILE A 180 -46.16 -16.26 3.36
N GLN A 181 -47.07 -15.71 4.16
CA GLN A 181 -48.35 -15.17 3.70
C GLN A 181 -48.19 -13.71 3.28
N GLY A 182 -48.59 -13.39 2.05
CA GLY A 182 -48.53 -12.04 1.51
C GLY A 182 -47.25 -11.79 0.72
N GLN A 183 -46.57 -10.68 0.99
CA GLN A 183 -45.35 -10.30 0.27
C GLN A 183 -44.15 -11.10 0.80
N PRO A 184 -43.48 -11.92 -0.04
CA PRO A 184 -42.35 -12.74 0.39
C PRO A 184 -41.09 -11.92 0.67
N VAL A 185 -40.95 -10.75 0.05
CA VAL A 185 -39.81 -9.83 0.24
C VAL A 185 -40.35 -8.46 0.62
N ARG A 186 -39.77 -7.85 1.65
CA ARG A 186 -40.05 -6.48 2.09
C ARG A 186 -38.87 -5.57 1.74
N ARG A 187 -39.15 -4.48 1.02
CA ARG A 187 -38.17 -3.42 0.78
C ARG A 187 -38.22 -2.42 1.93
N VAL A 188 -37.07 -2.07 2.49
CA VAL A 188 -36.89 -1.07 3.55
C VAL A 188 -35.83 -0.07 3.10
N ASP A 189 -36.09 1.21 3.29
CA ASP A 189 -35.11 2.29 3.07
C ASP A 189 -34.60 2.76 4.45
N LEU A 190 -33.44 2.23 4.86
CA LEU A 190 -32.85 2.51 6.15
C LEU A 190 -32.24 3.90 6.17
N LYS A 191 -32.50 4.63 7.26
CA LYS A 191 -31.87 5.92 7.54
C LYS A 191 -31.07 5.82 8.83
N GLY A 192 -29.94 6.50 8.87
CA GLY A 192 -29.05 6.53 10.02
C GLY A 192 -29.78 6.76 11.35
N GLY A 193 -29.54 5.88 12.31
CA GLY A 193 -30.08 5.93 13.67
C GLY A 193 -31.56 5.56 13.83
N LYS A 194 -32.24 5.09 12.78
CA LYS A 194 -33.64 4.63 12.85
C LYS A 194 -33.73 3.11 12.96
N THR A 195 -34.76 2.64 13.66
CA THR A 195 -35.12 1.22 13.70
C THR A 195 -36.39 1.02 12.88
N GLU A 196 -36.30 0.21 11.84
CA GLU A 196 -37.45 -0.19 11.02
C GLU A 196 -37.95 -1.56 11.47
N VAL A 197 -39.26 -1.69 11.67
CA VAL A 197 -39.87 -2.92 12.22
C VAL A 197 -40.65 -3.64 11.13
N LEU A 198 -40.27 -4.87 10.84
CA LEU A 198 -40.89 -5.74 9.85
C LEU A 198 -41.61 -6.90 10.51
N HIS A 199 -42.85 -7.13 10.06
CA HIS A 199 -43.67 -8.25 10.49
C HIS A 199 -43.91 -9.20 9.31
N PHE A 200 -43.61 -10.48 9.54
CA PHE A 200 -43.86 -11.56 8.59
C PHE A 200 -44.83 -12.59 9.19
N ASN A 201 -45.88 -12.91 8.44
CA ASN A 201 -46.83 -13.95 8.82
C ASN A 201 -46.50 -15.23 8.05
N LEU A 202 -46.17 -16.28 8.77
CA LEU A 202 -45.87 -17.62 8.27
C LEU A 202 -47.09 -18.51 8.46
N ALA A 203 -47.38 -19.33 7.45
CA ALA A 203 -48.39 -20.38 7.53
C ALA A 203 -47.79 -21.73 7.13
N PRO A 204 -48.28 -22.85 7.68
CA PRO A 204 -47.81 -24.17 7.30
C PRO A 204 -47.88 -24.36 5.78
N ALA A 205 -46.79 -24.87 5.21
CA ALA A 205 -46.77 -25.29 3.83
C ALA A 205 -47.59 -26.60 3.71
N PRO A 206 -48.42 -26.76 2.66
CA PRO A 206 -49.15 -27.99 2.45
C PRO A 206 -48.17 -29.17 2.29
N ALA A 207 -48.50 -30.31 2.91
CA ALA A 207 -47.64 -31.50 3.04
C ALA A 207 -47.11 -32.09 1.71
N ASP A 208 -47.72 -31.74 0.58
CA ASP A 208 -47.29 -32.15 -0.76
C ASP A 208 -46.02 -31.44 -1.27
N SER A 209 -45.44 -30.51 -0.52
CA SER A 209 -44.22 -29.78 -0.93
C SER A 209 -42.90 -30.39 -0.44
N ILE A 210 -42.93 -31.49 0.33
CA ILE A 210 -41.72 -32.14 0.88
C ILE A 210 -41.15 -33.25 -0.04
N VAL A 211 -41.85 -33.66 -1.10
CA VAL A 211 -41.35 -34.66 -2.07
C VAL A 211 -40.98 -33.98 -3.38
N GLY A 212 -39.76 -33.45 -3.48
CA GLY A 212 -39.36 -32.74 -4.70
C GLY A 212 -37.92 -32.24 -4.77
N ARG A 213 -36.95 -33.09 -4.43
CA ARG A 213 -35.63 -33.28 -5.10
C ARG A 213 -34.56 -33.70 -4.09
#